data_AF-A0A7S3GYQ5-F1
#
_entry.id   AF-A0A7S3GYQ5-F1
#
_cell.length_a   1.000
_cell.length_b   1.000
_cell.length_c   1.000
_cell.angle_alpha   90.00
_cell.angle_beta   90.00
_cell.angle_gamma   90.00
#
_symmetry.space_group_name_H-M   'P 1'
#
loop_
_entity.id
_entity.type
_entity.pdbx_description
1 polymer ?
#
loop_
_entity_poly.entity_id
_entity_poly.type
_entity_poly.pdbx_seq_one_letter_code
_entity_poly.pdbx_strand_id
1 'polypeptide(L)'
;DLSSFDWHVLAGIQGCGDVSLRVKACQAASAMPVSGFWIGGLGYTEDLHSRARVLEAVCSALPLRLPRFLPLNSGSPVEVLQAVLFGVDMLEVTFPTEAAAAGT
;
A
#
# COMPACT_ATOMS: atom_id res chain seq x y z
N ASP A 1 19.47 -14.17 18.59
CA ASP A 1 19.56 -12.84 17.97
C ASP A 1 18.42 -12.75 16.97
N LEU A 2 17.38 -11.95 17.27
CA LEU A 2 16.19 -11.84 16.42
C LEU A 2 16.40 -10.81 15.28
N SER A 3 17.65 -10.40 15.05
CA SER A 3 17.97 -9.20 14.26
C SER A 3 18.06 -9.41 12.74
N SER A 4 17.91 -10.64 12.23
CA SER A 4 18.00 -10.89 10.79
C SER A 4 17.18 -12.10 10.40
N PHE A 5 16.03 -11.88 9.76
CA PHE A 5 15.48 -12.89 8.87
C PHE A 5 16.41 -12.99 7.65
N ASP A 6 16.62 -14.19 7.12
CA ASP A 6 17.39 -14.37 5.87
C ASP A 6 16.66 -13.77 4.64
N TRP A 7 15.43 -13.29 4.84
CA TRP A 7 14.55 -12.72 3.83
C TRP A 7 13.97 -11.38 4.27
N HIS A 8 13.63 -10.54 3.31
CA HIS A 8 12.90 -9.30 3.55
C HIS A 8 11.46 -9.59 4.00
N VAL A 9 11.08 -9.05 5.15
CA VAL A 9 9.72 -9.15 5.69
C VAL A 9 9.03 -7.80 5.55
N LEU A 10 7.80 -7.79 5.02
CA LEU A 10 6.95 -6.60 4.99
C LEU A 10 5.89 -6.70 6.10
N ALA A 11 5.70 -5.62 6.85
CA ALA A 11 4.59 -5.55 7.81
C ALA A 11 3.29 -5.15 7.10
N GLY A 12 2.20 -5.85 7.43
CA GLY A 12 0.88 -5.56 6.87
C GLY A 12 0.19 -4.40 7.57
N ILE A 13 -0.25 -3.41 6.79
CA ILE A 13 -1.06 -2.28 7.26
C ILE A 13 -2.51 -2.55 6.86
N GLN A 14 -3.37 -2.72 7.86
CA GLN A 14 -4.80 -3.04 7.73
C GLN A 14 -5.66 -1.96 8.38
N GLY A 15 -6.98 -2.03 8.18
CA GLY A 15 -7.93 -1.08 8.75
C GLY A 15 -9.03 -0.62 7.81
N CYS A 16 -9.15 -1.19 6.60
CA CYS A 16 -10.15 -0.80 5.60
C CYS A 16 -10.08 0.72 5.33
N GLY A 17 -11.22 1.40 5.25
CA GLY A 17 -11.34 2.86 5.13
C GLY A 17 -11.18 3.64 6.44
N ASP A 18 -10.93 2.98 7.56
CA ASP A 18 -10.78 3.65 8.86
C ASP A 18 -9.35 4.17 9.05
N VAL A 19 -9.20 5.49 8.91
CA VAL A 19 -7.92 6.19 9.07
C VAL A 19 -7.31 5.99 10.46
N SER A 20 -8.11 5.94 11.51
CA SER A 20 -7.60 5.81 12.89
C SER A 20 -6.99 4.42 13.11
N LEU A 21 -7.64 3.37 12.59
CA LEU A 21 -7.11 2.00 12.65
C LEU A 21 -5.86 1.85 11.78
N ARG A 22 -5.85 2.48 10.61
CA ARG A 22 -4.68 2.51 9.71
C ARG A 22 -3.46 3.14 10.37
N VAL A 23 -3.61 4.30 11.01
CA VAL A 23 -2.51 4.98 11.73
C VAL A 23 -2.02 4.13 12.90
N LYS A 24 -2.94 3.52 13.67
CA LYS A 24 -2.58 2.59 14.74
C LYS A 24 -1.75 1.40 14.21
N ALA A 25 -2.14 0.84 13.07
CA ALA A 25 -1.39 -0.23 12.42
C ALA A 25 0.01 0.24 11.96
N CYS A 26 0.11 1.43 11.39
CA CYS A 26 1.40 2.03 10.98
C CYS A 26 2.35 2.18 12.16
N GLN A 27 1.86 2.69 13.30
CA GLN A 27 2.66 2.85 14.52
C GLN A 27 3.19 1.52 15.04
N ALA A 28 2.33 0.50 15.13
CA ALA A 28 2.73 -0.82 15.58
C ALA A 28 3.74 -1.47 14.63
N ALA A 29 3.49 -1.41 13.32
CA ALA A 29 4.37 -1.96 12.29
C ALA A 29 5.74 -1.28 12.26
N SER A 30 5.79 0.04 12.45
CA SER A 30 7.03 0.82 12.42
C SER A 30 7.98 0.52 13.58
N ALA A 31 7.47 -0.08 14.66
CA ALA A 31 8.27 -0.52 15.80
C ALA A 31 8.91 -1.91 15.60
N MET A 32 8.57 -2.61 14.50
CA MET A 32 9.07 -3.94 14.21
C MET A 32 10.31 -3.88 13.31
N PRO A 33 11.24 -4.85 13.41
CA PRO A 33 12.40 -4.95 12.53
C PRO A 33 12.00 -5.51 11.14
N VAL A 34 11.29 -4.70 10.34
CA VAL A 34 10.80 -5.08 9.01
C VAL A 34 11.51 -4.30 7.90
N SER A 35 11.51 -4.86 6.70
CA SER A 35 12.15 -4.27 5.52
C SER A 35 11.24 -3.31 4.74
N GLY A 36 9.96 -3.20 5.10
CA GLY A 36 8.99 -2.36 4.41
C GLY A 36 7.57 -2.66 4.84
N PHE A 37 6.61 -2.11 4.11
CA PHE A 37 5.19 -2.16 4.46
C PHE A 37 4.32 -2.59 3.28
N TRP A 38 3.39 -3.49 3.54
CA TRP A 38 2.34 -3.89 2.60
C TRP A 38 1.02 -3.24 3.03
N ILE A 39 0.45 -2.40 2.18
CA ILE A 39 -0.80 -1.69 2.43
C ILE A 39 -1.96 -2.56 1.94
N GLY A 40 -2.45 -3.45 2.79
CA GLY A 40 -3.51 -4.39 2.43
C GLY A 40 -4.92 -3.87 2.65
N GLY A 41 -5.90 -4.55 2.05
CA GLY A 41 -7.33 -4.24 2.23
C GLY A 41 -7.72 -2.85 1.71
N LEU A 42 -7.03 -2.37 0.67
CA LEU A 42 -7.25 -1.11 -0.04
C LEU A 42 -7.08 -1.41 -1.54
N GLY A 43 -7.89 -0.80 -2.40
CA GLY A 43 -7.85 -0.94 -3.86
C GLY A 43 -8.93 -1.84 -4.46
N TYR A 44 -10.05 -2.07 -3.75
CA TYR A 44 -11.06 -3.06 -4.15
C TYR A 44 -12.42 -2.46 -4.49
N THR A 45 -13.00 -1.67 -3.56
CA THR A 45 -14.39 -1.20 -3.68
C THR A 45 -14.55 0.27 -3.37
N GLU A 46 -13.55 0.90 -2.76
CA GLU A 46 -13.59 2.30 -2.42
C GLU A 46 -13.37 3.21 -3.65
N ASP A 47 -13.96 4.40 -3.61
CA ASP A 47 -13.72 5.41 -4.63
C ASP A 47 -12.33 6.08 -4.49
N LEU A 48 -11.92 6.81 -5.52
CA LEU A 48 -10.63 7.50 -5.57
C LEU A 48 -10.40 8.47 -4.40
N HIS A 49 -11.43 9.17 -3.93
CA HIS A 49 -11.29 10.16 -2.86
C HIS A 49 -11.13 9.47 -1.50
N SER A 50 -11.94 8.46 -1.25
CA SER A 50 -11.86 7.60 -0.06
C SER A 50 -10.49 6.92 0.04
N ARG A 51 -9.97 6.38 -1.07
CA ARG A 51 -8.62 5.80 -1.11
C ARG A 51 -7.53 6.83 -0.88
N ALA A 52 -7.62 8.00 -1.54
CA ALA A 52 -6.65 9.08 -1.38
C ALA A 52 -6.47 9.47 0.09
N ARG A 53 -7.59 9.67 0.80
CA ARG A 53 -7.58 10.00 2.23
C ARG A 53 -6.85 8.94 3.08
N VAL A 54 -7.03 7.66 2.77
CA VAL A 54 -6.36 6.57 3.48
C VAL A 54 -4.87 6.52 3.12
N LEU A 55 -4.53 6.62 1.83
CA LEU A 55 -3.14 6.58 1.36
C LEU A 55 -2.32 7.75 1.91
N GLU A 56 -2.87 8.96 1.92
CA GLU A 56 -2.22 10.13 2.50
C GLU A 56 -1.88 9.89 3.98
N ALA A 57 -2.84 9.40 4.77
CA ALA A 57 -2.64 9.13 6.18
C ALA A 57 -1.63 8.00 6.44
N VAL A 58 -1.72 6.89 5.69
CA VAL A 58 -0.81 5.75 5.81
C VAL A 58 0.61 6.15 5.41
N CYS A 59 0.79 6.73 4.23
CA CYS A 59 2.13 7.02 3.71
C CYS A 59 2.85 8.08 4.55
N SER A 60 2.11 9.04 5.12
CA SER A 60 2.63 10.04 6.07
C SER A 60 2.99 9.44 7.44
N ALA A 61 2.29 8.40 7.89
CA ALA A 61 2.55 7.75 9.18
C ALA A 61 3.68 6.71 9.13
N LEU A 62 4.06 6.24 7.94
CA LEU A 62 5.11 5.24 7.76
C LEU A 62 6.51 5.87 7.59
N PRO A 63 7.59 5.21 8.07
CA PRO A 63 8.97 5.66 7.89
C PRO A 63 9.32 5.97 6.43
N LEU A 64 9.90 7.15 6.17
CA LEU A 64 10.21 7.59 4.80
C LEU A 64 11.22 6.68 4.08
N ARG A 65 12.17 6.09 4.81
CA ARG A 65 13.29 5.32 4.25
C ARG A 65 12.96 3.86 3.94
N LEU A 66 11.73 3.41 4.19
CA LEU A 66 11.31 2.03 3.94
C LEU A 66 10.21 2.00 2.87
N PRO A 67 10.23 1.00 1.96
CA PRO A 67 9.32 0.93 0.84
C PRO A 67 7.88 0.60 1.27
N ARG A 68 6.92 1.12 0.50
CA ARG A 68 5.48 0.91 0.62
C ARG A 68 4.98 0.16 -0.62
N PHE A 69 4.42 -1.02 -0.40
CA PHE A 69 3.84 -1.88 -1.43
C PHE A 69 2.31 -1.85 -1.36
N LEU A 70 1.64 -1.57 -2.48
CA LEU A 70 0.18 -1.51 -2.58
C LEU A 70 -0.32 -2.44 -3.71
N PRO A 71 -1.06 -3.50 -3.40
CA PRO A 71 -1.86 -4.19 -4.40
C PRO A 71 -3.09 -3.35 -4.77
N LEU A 72 -3.38 -3.24 -6.06
CA LEU A 72 -4.62 -2.66 -6.58
C LEU A 72 -5.31 -3.73 -7.44
N ASN A 73 -6.62 -3.91 -7.27
CA ASN A 73 -7.33 -4.97 -7.98
C ASN A 73 -7.23 -4.81 -9.50
N SER A 74 -7.71 -3.68 -10.05
CA SER A 74 -7.46 -3.34 -11.45
C SER A 74 -6.12 -2.62 -11.58
N GLY A 75 -5.97 -1.49 -10.87
CA GLY A 75 -4.78 -0.66 -10.99
C GLY A 75 -4.78 0.11 -12.31
N SER A 76 -5.91 0.75 -12.64
CA SER A 76 -5.98 1.60 -13.83
C SER A 76 -4.93 2.71 -13.76
N PRO A 77 -4.54 3.33 -14.89
CA PRO A 77 -3.49 4.36 -14.90
C PRO A 77 -3.73 5.50 -13.91
N VAL A 78 -5.00 5.88 -13.69
CA VAL A 78 -5.38 6.92 -12.71
C VAL A 78 -5.10 6.45 -11.27
N GLU A 79 -5.34 5.19 -10.95
CA GLU A 79 -5.10 4.63 -9.63
C GLU A 79 -3.60 4.50 -9.34
N VAL A 80 -2.83 4.08 -10.34
CA VAL A 80 -1.37 4.02 -10.27
C VAL A 80 -0.78 5.40 -10.02
N LEU A 81 -1.19 6.41 -10.79
CA LEU A 81 -0.73 7.79 -10.60
C LEU A 81 -1.11 8.34 -9.23
N GLN A 82 -2.32 8.03 -8.73
CA GLN A 82 -2.75 8.41 -7.40
C GLN A 82 -1.87 7.75 -6.31
N ALA A 83 -1.58 6.46 -6.43
CA ALA A 83 -0.75 5.75 -5.46
C ALA A 83 0.68 6.33 -5.43
N VAL A 84 1.28 6.57 -6.59
CA VAL A 84 2.61 7.20 -6.71
C VAL A 84 2.60 8.61 -6.09
N LEU A 85 1.55 9.40 -6.35
CA LEU A 85 1.42 10.75 -5.79
C LEU A 85 1.46 10.75 -4.25
N PHE A 86 0.88 9.75 -3.60
CA PHE A 86 0.89 9.63 -2.13
C PHE A 86 2.13 8.93 -1.57
N GLY A 87 3.06 8.51 -2.42
CA GLY A 87 4.34 7.94 -1.99
C GLY A 87 4.37 6.41 -1.90
N VAL A 88 3.53 5.71 -2.67
CA VAL A 88 3.67 4.26 -2.87
C VAL A 88 4.85 3.96 -3.79
N ASP A 89 5.69 2.98 -3.41
CA ASP A 89 6.95 2.65 -4.08
C ASP A 89 6.83 1.41 -4.99
N MET A 90 5.95 0.46 -4.64
CA MET A 90 5.73 -0.77 -5.37
C MET A 90 4.24 -1.03 -5.55
N LEU A 91 3.85 -1.52 -6.73
CA LEU A 91 2.47 -1.76 -7.12
C LEU A 91 2.30 -3.15 -7.71
N GLU A 92 1.22 -3.83 -7.36
CA GLU A 92 0.74 -5.05 -8.01
C GLU A 92 -0.61 -4.74 -8.64
N VAL A 93 -0.72 -4.92 -9.96
CA VAL A 93 -1.89 -4.51 -10.76
C VAL A 93 -2.18 -5.55 -11.85
N THR A 94 -3.44 -5.74 -12.22
CA THR A 94 -3.85 -6.63 -13.34
C THR A 94 -4.11 -5.88 -14.63
N PHE A 95 -4.31 -4.54 -14.56
CA PHE A 95 -4.74 -3.70 -15.69
C PHE A 95 -3.99 -3.96 -17.01
N PRO A 96 -2.64 -4.03 -17.05
CA PRO A 96 -1.93 -4.25 -18.32
C PRO A 96 -2.30 -5.57 -19.00
N THR A 97 -2.46 -6.64 -18.23
CA THR A 97 -2.84 -7.97 -18.74
C THR A 97 -4.29 -7.98 -19.21
N GLU A 98 -5.19 -7.35 -18.45
CA GLU A 98 -6.61 -7.23 -18.80
C GLU A 98 -6.83 -6.39 -20.06
N ALA A 99 -6.13 -5.26 -20.18
CA ALA A 99 -6.21 -4.38 -21.35
C ALA A 99 -5.72 -5.10 -22.62
N ALA A 100 -4.59 -5.81 -22.54
CA ALA A 100 -4.09 -6.62 -23.64
C ALA A 100 -5.07 -7.71 -24.07
N ALA A 101 -5.73 -8.38 -23.12
CA ALA A 101 -6.76 -9.39 -23.42
C ALA A 101 -8.02 -8.79 -24.06
N ALA A 102 -8.37 -7.55 -23.71
CA ALA A 102 -9.47 -6.80 -24.31
C ALA A 102 -9.12 -6.16 -25.67
N GLY A 103 -7.83 -6.14 -26.05
CA GLY A 103 -7.36 -5.50 -27.29
C GLY A 103 -7.29 -3.98 -27.22
N THR A 104 -7.05 -3.41 -26.04
CA THR A 104 -6.96 -1.97 -25.77
C THR A 104 -5.63 -1.62 -25.12
#